data_AF-A0A356K4K8-F1
#
_entry.id   AF-A0A356K4K8-F1
#
_cell.length_a   1.000
_cell.length_b   1.000
_cell.length_c   1.000
_cell.angle_alpha   90.00
_cell.angle_beta   90.00
_cell.angle_gamma   90.00
#
_symmetry.space_group_name_H-M   'P 1'
#
loop_
_entity.id
_entity.type
_entity.pdbx_description
1 polymer ?
#
loop_
_entity_poly.entity_id
_entity_poly.type
_entity_poly.pdbx_seq_one_letter_code
_entity_poly.pdbx_strand_id
1 'polypeptide(L)'
;MIIGSIDNLKKYKSIDLTDCKTRQDKIVKIFKNLKYNTDKDIFFKYLTSDEKTKYLFYTSYDNIASYITKKHKTIFKNIKEIIKENSSVNEYDLKRVMEEIKSEDIKYEYLCSIYSIMNHFYLEQAAIVFKDNKYIIKFYLNKIRYSKYSVDYVKRVLSDTGKSYFLKDFNDEDKASIILYTQDKNILKKYVDAPYLSKYRSTIVARTEDTNLILDKFIQIDSLTFKLNLINKVKDNDLKKMLICMLDDKNLMEFLISNETNLSNSDLVKKQCETTLIDQNITIGVELEACNEDIKNFNKTKTVFNDFNIKQDLSVKSGFEIVSPILHYNLTDMNKLYQVCELLKRCNFYTDQSCGGHIHIGASYFTSKEDYYMLVYLYSNVENILYYITDKEGTIKRSSVERFAIKSKEQYLKAIDEGLFDKEHLDDGIKDTFDEINKDRYKGLNFKNVGSEYKNTIEFRMPNGEIEFTELLSNIKLFARLIEMSHKLVQMDKTDIIKQKALKLSSTKDELEKLNLLLEILFPNPSDRIIYLKRYKTNYSLTQKETEQITSSLRDKLFYEVVAYDEENHSLVKKII
;
A
#
# COMPACT_ATOMS: atom_id res chain seq x y z
N MET A 1 -43.70 51.74 -35.73
CA MET A 1 -43.66 52.24 -34.33
C MET A 1 -43.30 51.05 -33.46
N ILE A 2 -42.13 50.93 -32.83
CA ILE A 2 -41.59 51.77 -31.77
C ILE A 2 -40.06 51.86 -31.97
N ILE A 3 -39.60 52.98 -32.50
CA ILE A 3 -38.20 53.42 -32.41
C ILE A 3 -38.26 54.59 -31.43
N GLY A 4 -37.78 54.40 -30.19
CA GLY A 4 -37.65 55.51 -29.23
C GLY A 4 -37.83 55.23 -27.73
N SER A 5 -38.24 54.05 -27.26
CA SER A 5 -38.75 53.92 -25.86
C SER A 5 -37.80 53.34 -24.80
N ILE A 6 -36.50 53.16 -25.02
CA ILE A 6 -35.62 52.70 -23.93
C ILE A 6 -35.47 53.79 -22.86
N ASP A 7 -35.35 55.05 -23.28
CA ASP A 7 -35.15 56.21 -22.39
C ASP A 7 -36.40 56.53 -21.53
N ASN A 8 -37.58 55.98 -21.87
CA ASN A 8 -38.85 56.25 -21.19
C ASN A 8 -39.36 55.11 -20.29
N LEU A 9 -38.63 54.00 -20.17
CA LEU A 9 -39.00 52.92 -19.26
C LEU A 9 -38.69 53.32 -17.82
N LYS A 10 -39.73 53.71 -17.06
CA LYS A 10 -39.65 54.12 -15.63
C LYS A 10 -38.79 53.19 -14.77
N LYS A 11 -38.73 51.89 -15.10
CA LYS A 11 -38.00 50.85 -14.36
C LYS A 11 -36.46 50.93 -14.49
N TYR A 12 -35.93 51.62 -15.50
CA TYR A 12 -34.48 51.66 -15.79
C TYR A 12 -33.85 53.06 -15.67
N LYS A 13 -34.61 54.07 -15.22
CA LYS A 13 -34.17 55.47 -15.06
C LYS A 13 -33.05 55.68 -14.04
N SER A 14 -32.81 54.73 -13.14
CA SER A 14 -31.74 54.80 -12.14
C SER A 14 -30.35 54.46 -12.69
N ILE A 15 -30.26 53.99 -13.94
CA ILE A 15 -29.00 53.70 -14.61
C ILE A 15 -28.58 54.98 -15.34
N ASP A 16 -27.46 55.58 -14.96
CA ASP A 16 -26.92 56.74 -15.66
C ASP A 16 -26.45 56.35 -17.06
N LEU A 17 -27.05 56.94 -18.09
CA LEU A 17 -26.72 56.71 -19.50
C LEU A 17 -26.15 57.95 -20.18
N THR A 18 -25.83 59.01 -19.44
CA THR A 18 -25.42 60.32 -19.98
C THR A 18 -24.08 60.28 -20.74
N ASP A 19 -23.23 59.29 -20.42
CA ASP A 19 -21.96 59.01 -21.06
C ASP A 19 -22.07 58.11 -22.32
N CYS A 20 -23.24 57.53 -22.60
CA CYS A 20 -23.46 56.62 -23.71
C CYS A 20 -23.73 57.40 -25.01
N LYS A 21 -22.84 57.25 -26.00
CA LYS A 21 -22.91 58.00 -27.27
C LYS A 21 -23.77 57.31 -28.33
N THR A 22 -23.95 55.99 -28.24
CA THR A 22 -24.72 55.20 -29.21
C THR A 22 -25.82 54.37 -28.53
N ARG A 23 -26.80 53.92 -29.33
CA ARG A 23 -27.84 52.99 -28.87
C ARG A 23 -27.25 51.67 -28.36
N GLN A 24 -26.16 51.22 -28.97
CA GLN A 24 -25.42 50.03 -28.53
C GLN A 24 -24.81 50.24 -27.14
N ASP A 25 -24.20 51.39 -26.88
CA ASP A 25 -23.61 51.71 -25.57
C ASP A 25 -24.67 51.68 -24.47
N LYS A 26 -25.85 52.28 -24.75
CA LYS A 26 -27.00 52.27 -23.84
C LYS A 26 -27.46 50.84 -23.52
N ILE A 27 -27.64 49.99 -24.54
CA ILE A 27 -28.11 48.61 -24.36
C ILE A 27 -27.12 47.80 -23.49
N VAL A 28 -25.82 47.88 -23.79
CA VAL A 28 -24.78 47.18 -23.03
C VAL A 28 -24.72 47.69 -21.59
N LYS A 29 -24.77 49.02 -21.38
CA LYS A 29 -24.74 49.63 -20.05
C LYS A 29 -25.95 49.22 -19.22
N ILE A 30 -27.15 49.17 -19.81
CA ILE A 30 -28.35 48.70 -19.13
C ILE A 30 -28.17 47.24 -18.71
N PHE A 31 -27.83 46.33 -19.63
CA PHE A 31 -27.68 44.91 -19.29
C PHE A 31 -26.65 44.64 -18.19
N LYS A 32 -25.54 45.39 -18.16
CA LYS A 32 -24.50 45.29 -17.12
C LYS A 32 -24.99 45.73 -15.74
N ASN A 33 -25.92 46.68 -15.68
CA ASN A 33 -26.45 47.22 -14.42
C ASN A 33 -27.71 46.49 -13.91
N LEU A 34 -28.31 45.60 -14.71
CA LEU A 34 -29.44 44.78 -14.28
C LEU A 34 -28.98 43.59 -13.46
N LYS A 35 -29.39 43.56 -12.19
CA LYS A 35 -29.01 42.53 -11.22
C LYS A 35 -29.74 41.20 -11.42
N TYR A 36 -31.03 41.23 -11.80
CA TYR A 36 -31.87 40.05 -11.89
C TYR A 36 -32.17 39.65 -13.34
N ASN A 37 -32.15 38.35 -13.63
CA ASN A 37 -32.46 37.82 -14.96
C ASN A 37 -33.87 38.20 -15.43
N THR A 38 -34.85 38.26 -14.53
CA THR A 38 -36.21 38.71 -14.83
C THR A 38 -36.24 40.14 -15.41
N ASP A 39 -35.38 41.02 -14.91
CA ASP A 39 -35.30 42.40 -15.41
C ASP A 39 -34.61 42.47 -16.78
N LYS A 40 -33.60 41.62 -17.00
CA LYS A 40 -32.94 41.47 -18.31
C LYS A 40 -33.90 40.92 -19.35
N ASP A 41 -34.72 39.92 -18.99
CA ASP A 41 -35.75 39.33 -19.86
C ASP A 41 -36.84 40.34 -20.24
N ILE A 42 -37.25 41.20 -19.30
CA ILE A 42 -38.19 42.29 -19.58
C ILE A 42 -37.55 43.29 -20.55
N PHE A 43 -36.31 43.70 -20.29
CA PHE A 43 -35.60 44.65 -21.16
C PHE A 43 -35.41 44.09 -22.57
N PHE A 44 -35.06 42.81 -22.68
CA PHE A 44 -34.88 42.11 -23.96
C PHE A 44 -36.11 42.22 -24.87
N LYS A 45 -37.34 42.29 -24.33
CA LYS A 45 -38.56 42.43 -25.14
C LYS A 45 -38.61 43.74 -25.94
N TYR A 46 -37.99 44.80 -25.45
CA TYR A 46 -37.97 46.14 -26.08
C TYR A 46 -36.90 46.31 -27.16
N LEU A 47 -36.04 45.32 -27.35
CA LEU A 47 -35.04 45.30 -28.41
C LEU A 47 -35.67 44.97 -29.77
N THR A 48 -35.10 45.51 -30.85
CA THR A 48 -35.45 45.12 -32.23
C THR A 48 -35.01 43.67 -32.50
N SER A 49 -35.48 43.06 -33.59
CA SER A 49 -35.10 41.67 -33.93
C SER A 49 -33.58 41.49 -34.10
N ASP A 50 -32.90 42.47 -34.71
CA ASP A 50 -31.45 42.42 -34.91
C ASP A 50 -30.71 42.60 -33.59
N GLU A 51 -31.19 43.51 -32.73
CA GLU A 51 -30.64 43.72 -31.39
C GLU A 51 -30.84 42.49 -30.49
N LYS A 52 -32.01 41.84 -30.54
CA LYS A 52 -32.27 40.59 -29.81
C LYS A 52 -31.30 39.49 -30.21
N THR A 53 -30.97 39.42 -31.49
CA THR A 53 -30.01 38.43 -32.00
C THR A 53 -28.59 38.74 -31.52
N LYS A 54 -28.19 40.01 -31.55
CA LYS A 54 -26.87 40.47 -31.09
C LYS A 54 -26.65 40.29 -29.57
N TYR A 55 -27.66 40.64 -28.77
CA TYR A 55 -27.59 40.60 -27.30
C TYR A 55 -28.27 39.35 -26.71
N LEU A 56 -28.36 38.28 -27.48
CA LEU A 56 -29.10 37.08 -27.10
C LEU A 56 -28.64 36.54 -25.74
N PHE A 57 -27.34 36.46 -25.49
CA PHE A 57 -26.79 35.86 -24.28
C PHE A 57 -26.79 36.77 -23.03
N TYR A 58 -27.44 37.95 -23.10
CA TYR A 58 -27.62 38.82 -21.93
C TYR A 58 -28.91 38.51 -21.13
N THR A 59 -29.71 37.55 -21.57
CA THR A 59 -31.02 37.20 -20.97
C THR A 59 -30.97 35.80 -20.32
N SER A 60 -32.04 35.37 -19.63
CA SER A 60 -32.13 34.03 -19.05
C SER A 60 -32.06 32.91 -20.11
N TYR A 61 -31.57 31.73 -19.72
CA TYR A 61 -31.48 30.57 -20.61
C TYR A 61 -32.83 30.19 -21.24
N ASP A 62 -33.93 30.27 -20.49
CA ASP A 62 -35.29 30.02 -20.99
C ASP A 62 -35.69 30.99 -22.11
N ASN A 63 -35.36 32.27 -21.95
CA ASN A 63 -35.69 33.29 -22.95
C ASN A 63 -34.78 33.16 -24.18
N ILE A 64 -33.50 32.78 -23.99
CA ILE A 64 -32.60 32.40 -25.08
C ILE A 64 -33.18 31.24 -25.88
N ALA A 65 -33.54 30.13 -25.20
CA ALA A 65 -34.08 28.94 -25.84
C ALA A 65 -35.41 29.21 -26.56
N SER A 66 -36.29 30.04 -25.98
CA SER A 66 -37.55 30.48 -26.60
C SER A 66 -37.29 31.29 -27.88
N TYR A 67 -36.30 32.18 -27.85
CA TYR A 67 -35.93 32.98 -29.01
C TYR A 67 -35.28 32.13 -30.11
N ILE A 68 -34.36 31.21 -29.74
CA ILE A 68 -33.77 30.22 -30.63
C ILE A 68 -34.86 29.40 -31.32
N THR A 69 -35.83 28.89 -30.56
CA THR A 69 -36.92 28.07 -31.12
C THR A 69 -37.66 28.78 -32.27
N LYS A 70 -37.86 30.10 -32.14
CA LYS A 70 -38.58 30.91 -33.14
C LYS A 70 -37.71 31.36 -34.33
N LYS A 71 -36.38 31.50 -34.15
CA LYS A 71 -35.47 32.14 -35.12
C LYS A 71 -34.20 31.32 -35.42
N HIS A 72 -34.24 30.02 -35.16
CA HIS A 72 -33.10 29.09 -35.22
C HIS A 72 -32.26 29.22 -36.49
N LYS A 73 -32.87 29.25 -37.70
CA LYS A 73 -32.12 29.34 -38.97
C LYS A 73 -31.19 30.56 -39.04
N THR A 74 -31.70 31.73 -38.65
CA THR A 74 -30.93 32.98 -38.66
C THR A 74 -29.88 32.99 -37.56
N ILE A 75 -30.23 32.50 -36.38
CA ILE A 75 -29.32 32.48 -35.23
C ILE A 75 -28.17 31.52 -35.48
N PHE A 76 -28.43 30.29 -35.89
CA PHE A 76 -27.40 29.26 -36.07
C PHE A 76 -26.41 29.60 -37.19
N LYS A 77 -26.86 30.33 -38.22
CA LYS A 77 -25.96 30.85 -39.27
C LYS A 77 -24.89 31.79 -38.70
N ASN A 78 -25.25 32.61 -37.71
CA ASN A 78 -24.39 33.66 -37.17
C ASN A 78 -23.93 33.37 -35.73
N ILE A 79 -24.19 32.17 -35.19
CA ILE A 79 -24.05 31.91 -33.74
C ILE A 79 -22.63 32.09 -33.23
N LYS A 80 -21.62 31.78 -34.05
CA LYS A 80 -20.22 31.95 -33.68
C LYS A 80 -19.85 33.43 -33.52
N GLU A 81 -20.38 34.29 -34.39
CA GLU A 81 -20.20 35.74 -34.29
C GLU A 81 -20.93 36.28 -33.08
N ILE A 82 -22.18 35.84 -32.85
CA ILE A 82 -22.96 36.21 -31.66
C ILE A 82 -22.20 35.84 -30.39
N ILE A 83 -21.67 34.62 -30.28
CA ILE A 83 -20.90 34.20 -29.09
C ILE A 83 -19.61 35.01 -28.95
N LYS A 84 -18.89 35.28 -30.04
CA LYS A 84 -17.66 36.09 -30.03
C LYS A 84 -17.91 37.53 -29.54
N GLU A 85 -19.04 38.13 -29.90
CA GLU A 85 -19.45 39.45 -29.43
C GLU A 85 -19.90 39.48 -27.97
N ASN A 86 -20.16 38.31 -27.37
CA ASN A 86 -20.61 38.13 -26.00
C ASN A 86 -19.53 37.42 -25.17
N SER A 87 -18.43 38.12 -24.85
CA SER A 87 -17.22 37.55 -24.23
C SER A 87 -17.42 36.88 -22.85
N SER A 88 -18.55 37.09 -22.18
CA SER A 88 -18.89 36.43 -20.92
C SER A 88 -19.46 35.03 -21.09
N VAL A 89 -19.87 34.65 -22.30
CA VAL A 89 -20.48 33.35 -22.59
C VAL A 89 -19.41 32.27 -22.60
N ASN A 90 -19.55 31.29 -21.72
CA ASN A 90 -18.69 30.12 -21.68
C ASN A 90 -19.46 28.87 -22.12
N GLU A 91 -18.76 27.74 -22.21
CA GLU A 91 -19.33 26.48 -22.69
C GLU A 91 -20.40 25.90 -21.76
N TYR A 92 -20.35 26.21 -20.46
CA TYR A 92 -21.41 25.85 -19.52
C TYR A 92 -22.71 26.57 -19.89
N ASP A 93 -22.65 27.85 -20.23
CA ASP A 93 -23.83 28.62 -20.67
C ASP A 93 -24.44 28.00 -21.93
N LEU A 94 -23.61 27.61 -22.90
CA LEU A 94 -24.08 26.97 -24.13
C LEU A 94 -24.80 25.65 -23.84
N LYS A 95 -24.24 24.83 -22.96
CA LYS A 95 -24.87 23.59 -22.50
C LYS A 95 -26.20 23.87 -21.79
N ARG A 96 -26.26 24.87 -20.90
CA ARG A 96 -27.50 25.28 -20.21
C ARG A 96 -28.58 25.72 -21.19
N VAL A 97 -28.23 26.51 -22.21
CA VAL A 97 -29.18 26.89 -23.27
C VAL A 97 -29.75 25.67 -23.98
N MET A 98 -28.91 24.68 -24.29
CA MET A 98 -29.37 23.45 -24.94
C MET A 98 -30.38 22.66 -24.09
N GLU A 99 -30.23 22.66 -22.77
CA GLU A 99 -31.17 22.00 -21.84
C GLU A 99 -32.58 22.61 -21.89
N GLU A 100 -32.66 23.93 -22.10
CA GLU A 100 -33.94 24.66 -22.14
C GLU A 100 -34.64 24.59 -23.51
N ILE A 101 -33.94 24.21 -24.59
CA ILE A 101 -34.56 24.03 -25.91
C ILE A 101 -35.46 22.79 -25.87
N LYS A 102 -36.76 22.96 -26.15
CA LYS A 102 -37.74 21.85 -26.07
C LYS A 102 -37.71 20.88 -27.25
N SER A 103 -37.41 21.36 -28.46
CA SER A 103 -37.40 20.55 -29.68
C SER A 103 -36.04 19.86 -29.85
N GLU A 104 -36.04 18.53 -29.99
CA GLU A 104 -34.82 17.75 -30.21
C GLU A 104 -34.16 18.06 -31.56
N ASP A 105 -34.94 18.35 -32.61
CA ASP A 105 -34.40 18.79 -33.90
C ASP A 105 -33.65 20.12 -33.77
N ILE A 106 -34.23 21.08 -33.04
CA ILE A 106 -33.60 22.38 -32.80
C ILE A 106 -32.37 22.23 -31.88
N LYS A 107 -32.42 21.36 -30.86
CA LYS A 107 -31.23 21.03 -30.05
C LYS A 107 -30.12 20.45 -30.93
N TYR A 108 -30.46 19.57 -31.86
CA TYR A 108 -29.50 18.97 -32.78
C TYR A 108 -28.85 19.99 -33.69
N GLU A 109 -29.64 20.85 -34.31
CA GLU A 109 -29.13 21.95 -35.12
C GLU A 109 -28.28 22.94 -34.29
N TYR A 110 -28.72 23.26 -33.07
CA TYR A 110 -28.00 24.10 -32.13
C TYR A 110 -26.63 23.51 -31.84
N LEU A 111 -26.56 22.26 -31.36
CA LEU A 111 -25.30 21.58 -31.07
C LEU A 111 -24.40 21.52 -32.32
N CYS A 112 -24.95 21.20 -33.49
CA CYS A 112 -24.20 21.21 -34.75
C CYS A 112 -23.63 22.58 -35.13
N SER A 113 -24.25 23.67 -34.66
CA SER A 113 -23.79 25.03 -34.94
C SER A 113 -22.67 25.48 -34.00
N ILE A 114 -22.63 24.95 -32.77
CA ILE A 114 -21.67 25.33 -31.73
C ILE A 114 -20.58 24.29 -31.45
N TYR A 115 -20.66 23.08 -31.99
CA TYR A 115 -19.75 22.00 -31.56
C TYR A 115 -18.26 22.33 -31.69
N SER A 116 -17.88 23.10 -32.71
CA SER A 116 -16.46 23.41 -33.00
C SER A 116 -15.84 24.41 -32.02
N ILE A 117 -16.66 25.07 -31.19
CA ILE A 117 -16.20 26.04 -30.18
C ILE A 117 -16.34 25.49 -28.75
N MET A 118 -16.89 24.29 -28.60
CA MET A 118 -16.95 23.60 -27.31
C MET A 118 -15.77 22.66 -27.18
N ASN A 119 -15.18 22.59 -26.00
CA ASN A 119 -14.27 21.54 -25.62
C ASN A 119 -15.01 20.22 -25.45
N HIS A 120 -14.21 19.16 -25.42
CA HIS A 120 -14.70 17.80 -25.43
C HIS A 120 -15.62 17.47 -24.25
N PHE A 121 -15.29 17.92 -23.04
CA PHE A 121 -16.09 17.64 -21.85
C PHE A 121 -17.51 18.21 -22.00
N TYR A 122 -17.66 19.47 -22.39
CA TYR A 122 -18.99 20.06 -22.56
C TYR A 122 -19.73 19.50 -23.76
N LEU A 123 -19.04 19.05 -24.82
CA LEU A 123 -19.68 18.33 -25.92
C LEU A 123 -20.34 17.04 -25.47
N GLU A 124 -19.67 16.25 -24.64
CA GLU A 124 -20.25 15.04 -24.05
C GLU A 124 -21.46 15.38 -23.17
N GLN A 125 -21.32 16.39 -22.30
CA GLN A 125 -22.39 16.85 -21.42
C GLN A 125 -23.59 17.42 -22.19
N ALA A 126 -23.36 18.04 -23.35
CA ALA A 126 -24.43 18.54 -24.22
C ALA A 126 -25.11 17.41 -24.97
N ALA A 127 -24.35 16.41 -25.44
CA ALA A 127 -24.93 15.27 -26.15
C ALA A 127 -25.86 14.41 -25.28
N ILE A 128 -25.56 14.22 -23.99
CA ILE A 128 -26.44 13.48 -23.07
C ILE A 128 -27.77 14.21 -22.75
N VAL A 129 -27.94 15.46 -23.18
CA VAL A 129 -29.20 16.23 -23.04
C VAL A 129 -30.28 15.76 -24.00
N PHE A 130 -29.92 15.06 -25.08
CA PHE A 130 -30.91 14.45 -25.98
C PHE A 130 -31.69 13.36 -25.24
N LYS A 131 -33.02 13.37 -25.41
CA LYS A 131 -33.89 12.33 -24.85
C LYS A 131 -33.96 11.11 -25.77
N ASP A 132 -33.84 11.33 -27.07
CA ASP A 132 -33.89 10.28 -28.08
C ASP A 132 -32.47 9.96 -28.58
N ASN A 133 -32.04 8.72 -28.33
CA ASN A 133 -30.71 8.21 -28.70
C ASN A 133 -30.40 8.38 -30.19
N LYS A 134 -31.39 8.48 -31.06
CA LYS A 134 -31.15 8.72 -32.49
C LYS A 134 -30.38 10.02 -32.73
N TYR A 135 -30.61 11.07 -31.95
CA TYR A 135 -29.90 12.35 -32.10
C TYR A 135 -28.46 12.26 -31.61
N ILE A 136 -28.22 11.50 -30.53
CA ILE A 136 -26.87 11.22 -30.02
C ILE A 136 -26.06 10.49 -31.09
N ILE A 137 -26.64 9.45 -31.69
CA ILE A 137 -26.02 8.66 -32.77
C ILE A 137 -25.83 9.52 -34.02
N LYS A 138 -26.85 10.28 -34.43
CA LYS A 138 -26.79 11.18 -35.58
C LYS A 138 -25.69 12.23 -35.40
N PHE A 139 -25.53 12.78 -34.20
CA PHE A 139 -24.46 13.72 -33.91
C PHE A 139 -23.09 13.06 -33.97
N TYR A 140 -22.96 11.86 -33.38
CA TYR A 140 -21.73 11.07 -33.47
C TYR A 140 -21.32 10.85 -34.93
N LEU A 141 -22.21 10.28 -35.75
CA LEU A 141 -21.96 9.96 -37.15
C LEU A 141 -21.56 11.19 -37.98
N ASN A 142 -22.23 12.32 -37.76
CA ASN A 142 -22.05 13.50 -38.60
C ASN A 142 -20.90 14.40 -38.15
N LYS A 143 -20.54 14.42 -36.86
CA LYS A 143 -19.61 15.42 -36.29
C LYS A 143 -18.42 14.84 -35.55
N ILE A 144 -18.54 13.66 -34.93
CA ILE A 144 -17.55 13.16 -33.99
C ILE A 144 -16.79 11.92 -34.51
N ARG A 145 -17.42 11.07 -35.33
CA ARG A 145 -16.92 9.74 -35.74
C ARG A 145 -15.46 9.73 -36.20
N TYR A 146 -15.05 10.72 -36.99
CA TYR A 146 -13.70 10.85 -37.55
C TYR A 146 -12.83 11.90 -36.85
N SER A 147 -13.25 12.35 -35.67
CA SER A 147 -12.47 13.27 -34.84
C SER A 147 -11.62 12.49 -33.84
N LYS A 148 -10.59 13.15 -33.30
CA LYS A 148 -9.76 12.62 -32.20
C LYS A 148 -10.53 12.30 -30.91
N TYR A 149 -11.80 12.72 -30.83
CA TYR A 149 -12.68 12.54 -29.68
C TYR A 149 -13.64 11.34 -29.82
N SER A 150 -13.58 10.62 -30.94
CA SER A 150 -14.51 9.54 -31.27
C SER A 150 -14.58 8.45 -30.20
N VAL A 151 -13.42 8.02 -29.70
CA VAL A 151 -13.32 6.94 -28.70
C VAL A 151 -13.97 7.34 -27.38
N ASP A 152 -13.65 8.52 -26.85
CA ASP A 152 -14.18 8.97 -25.55
C ASP A 152 -15.68 9.24 -25.61
N TYR A 153 -16.15 9.83 -26.72
CA TYR A 153 -17.58 10.01 -26.95
C TYR A 153 -18.32 8.66 -26.96
N VAL A 154 -17.78 7.63 -27.63
CA VAL A 154 -18.37 6.28 -27.61
C VAL A 154 -18.38 5.71 -26.19
N LYS A 155 -17.29 5.85 -25.43
CA LYS A 155 -17.19 5.35 -24.05
C LYS A 155 -18.20 5.99 -23.11
N ARG A 156 -18.35 7.32 -23.18
CA ARG A 156 -19.03 8.10 -22.13
C ARG A 156 -20.46 8.50 -22.49
N VAL A 157 -20.76 8.62 -23.78
CA VAL A 157 -22.05 9.17 -24.25
C VAL A 157 -22.95 8.08 -24.84
N LEU A 158 -22.41 7.13 -25.60
CA LEU A 158 -23.25 6.09 -26.21
C LEU A 158 -23.68 5.02 -25.20
N SER A 159 -24.90 4.50 -25.39
CA SER A 159 -25.38 3.30 -24.68
C SER A 159 -24.46 2.11 -24.97
N ASP A 160 -24.51 1.07 -24.14
CA ASP A 160 -23.68 -0.12 -24.33
C ASP A 160 -23.96 -0.84 -25.65
N THR A 161 -25.21 -0.82 -26.12
CA THR A 161 -25.56 -1.28 -27.48
C THR A 161 -24.91 -0.44 -28.56
N GLY A 162 -24.87 0.89 -28.40
CA GLY A 162 -24.15 1.80 -29.28
C GLY A 162 -22.65 1.55 -29.27
N LYS A 163 -22.04 1.38 -28.08
CA LYS A 163 -20.63 1.00 -27.93
C LYS A 163 -20.32 -0.23 -28.76
N SER A 164 -21.07 -1.32 -28.56
CA SER A 164 -20.91 -2.59 -29.27
C SER A 164 -21.07 -2.44 -30.78
N TYR A 165 -22.07 -1.68 -31.25
CA TYR A 165 -22.34 -1.48 -32.66
C TYR A 165 -21.19 -0.78 -33.41
N PHE A 166 -20.57 0.22 -32.79
CA PHE A 166 -19.52 1.03 -33.41
C PHE A 166 -18.11 0.47 -33.26
N LEU A 167 -17.90 -0.64 -32.53
CA LEU A 167 -16.54 -1.22 -32.34
C LEU A 167 -15.79 -1.50 -33.64
N LYS A 168 -16.51 -1.86 -34.71
CA LYS A 168 -15.89 -2.15 -36.02
C LYS A 168 -15.15 -0.95 -36.63
N ASP A 169 -15.45 0.26 -36.16
CA ASP A 169 -14.83 1.50 -36.65
C ASP A 169 -13.47 1.79 -36.01
N PHE A 170 -13.07 1.00 -35.00
CA PHE A 170 -11.90 1.29 -34.17
C PHE A 170 -10.79 0.25 -34.34
N ASN A 171 -9.55 0.65 -34.02
CA ASN A 171 -8.44 -0.30 -33.87
C ASN A 171 -8.63 -1.15 -32.60
N ASP A 172 -7.78 -2.14 -32.42
CA ASP A 172 -7.91 -3.12 -31.34
C ASP A 172 -7.67 -2.54 -29.94
N GLU A 173 -6.79 -1.55 -29.80
CA GLU A 173 -6.56 -0.84 -28.54
C GLU A 173 -7.79 -0.03 -28.13
N ASP A 174 -8.35 0.72 -29.07
CA ASP A 174 -9.56 1.52 -28.87
C ASP A 174 -10.77 0.63 -28.57
N LYS A 175 -10.96 -0.48 -29.30
CA LYS A 175 -11.99 -1.48 -29.01
C LYS A 175 -11.88 -2.00 -27.58
N ALA A 176 -10.67 -2.39 -27.16
CA ALA A 176 -10.45 -2.88 -25.80
C ALA A 176 -10.87 -1.83 -24.77
N SER A 177 -10.44 -0.59 -24.97
CA SER A 177 -10.76 0.52 -24.09
C SER A 177 -12.26 0.83 -24.02
N ILE A 178 -12.99 0.69 -25.13
CA ILE A 178 -14.46 0.88 -25.18
C ILE A 178 -15.17 -0.25 -24.42
N ILE A 179 -14.80 -1.52 -24.67
CA ILE A 179 -15.40 -2.67 -23.97
C ILE A 179 -15.19 -2.59 -22.46
N LEU A 180 -14.04 -2.09 -22.00
CA LEU A 180 -13.79 -1.88 -20.58
C LEU A 180 -14.75 -0.86 -19.94
N TYR A 181 -15.36 0.05 -20.71
CA TYR A 181 -16.38 0.98 -20.21
C TYR A 181 -17.83 0.43 -20.29
N THR A 182 -18.05 -0.66 -21.02
CA THR A 182 -19.36 -1.33 -21.14
C THR A 182 -19.79 -1.97 -19.82
N GLN A 183 -21.04 -1.79 -19.40
CA GLN A 183 -21.60 -2.38 -18.18
C GLN A 183 -22.54 -3.57 -18.46
N ASP A 184 -23.16 -3.61 -19.63
CA ASP A 184 -24.05 -4.68 -20.05
C ASP A 184 -23.31 -6.03 -20.11
N LYS A 185 -23.66 -6.92 -19.18
CA LYS A 185 -23.06 -8.24 -19.03
C LYS A 185 -23.22 -9.09 -20.28
N ASN A 186 -24.36 -9.04 -20.97
CA ASN A 186 -24.58 -9.84 -22.20
C ASN A 186 -23.69 -9.36 -23.34
N ILE A 187 -23.42 -8.06 -23.42
CA ILE A 187 -22.45 -7.52 -24.37
C ILE A 187 -21.04 -7.97 -24.00
N LEU A 188 -20.64 -7.88 -22.72
CA LEU A 188 -19.33 -8.38 -22.27
C LEU A 188 -19.11 -9.86 -22.63
N LYS A 189 -20.12 -10.72 -22.43
CA LYS A 189 -20.09 -12.15 -22.82
C LYS A 189 -19.74 -12.38 -24.29
N LYS A 190 -20.22 -11.52 -25.20
CA LYS A 190 -19.94 -11.64 -26.65
C LYS A 190 -18.47 -11.41 -27.00
N TYR A 191 -17.73 -10.69 -26.17
CA TYR A 191 -16.37 -10.26 -26.48
C TYR A 191 -15.29 -10.91 -25.61
N VAL A 192 -15.63 -11.80 -24.66
CA VAL A 192 -14.64 -12.42 -23.76
C VAL A 192 -13.47 -13.10 -24.49
N ASP A 193 -13.75 -13.68 -25.66
CA ASP A 193 -12.76 -14.40 -26.47
C ASP A 193 -12.06 -13.54 -27.52
N ALA A 194 -12.38 -12.24 -27.60
CA ALA A 194 -11.75 -11.38 -28.60
C ALA A 194 -10.22 -11.31 -28.37
N PRO A 195 -9.39 -11.48 -29.42
CA PRO A 195 -7.93 -11.50 -29.28
C PRO A 195 -7.35 -10.22 -28.64
N TYR A 196 -7.89 -9.06 -29.02
CA TYR A 196 -7.48 -7.75 -28.50
C TYR A 196 -7.77 -7.53 -27.01
N LEU A 197 -8.56 -8.41 -26.38
CA LEU A 197 -8.88 -8.37 -24.96
C LEU A 197 -8.03 -9.29 -24.09
N SER A 198 -7.05 -10.00 -24.66
CA SER A 198 -6.23 -10.99 -23.94
C SER A 198 -5.68 -10.47 -22.60
N LYS A 199 -5.10 -9.26 -22.57
CA LYS A 199 -4.55 -8.62 -21.36
C LYS A 199 -5.60 -8.30 -20.30
N TYR A 200 -6.85 -8.05 -20.72
CA TYR A 200 -7.96 -7.63 -19.85
C TYR A 200 -8.96 -8.75 -19.59
N ARG A 201 -8.75 -9.94 -20.16
CA ARG A 201 -9.74 -11.02 -20.21
C ARG A 201 -10.26 -11.40 -18.83
N SER A 202 -9.39 -11.53 -17.83
CA SER A 202 -9.78 -11.85 -16.44
C SER A 202 -10.72 -10.79 -15.84
N THR A 203 -10.53 -9.52 -16.20
CA THR A 203 -11.40 -8.42 -15.77
C THR A 203 -12.77 -8.51 -16.43
N ILE A 204 -12.81 -8.79 -17.72
CA ILE A 204 -14.06 -8.86 -18.48
C ILE A 204 -14.86 -10.08 -18.05
N VAL A 205 -14.22 -11.25 -17.97
CA VAL A 205 -14.84 -12.50 -17.49
C VAL A 205 -15.42 -12.31 -16.09
N ALA A 206 -14.65 -11.76 -15.13
CA ALA A 206 -15.17 -11.48 -13.79
C ALA A 206 -16.40 -10.56 -13.78
N ARG A 207 -16.39 -9.51 -14.60
CA ARG A 207 -17.48 -8.52 -14.69
C ARG A 207 -18.75 -9.06 -15.33
N THR A 208 -18.69 -10.19 -16.04
CA THR A 208 -19.92 -10.86 -16.50
C THR A 208 -20.76 -11.35 -15.33
N GLU A 209 -20.13 -11.64 -14.18
CA GLU A 209 -20.78 -12.23 -12.99
C GLU A 209 -21.61 -13.48 -13.35
N ASP A 210 -21.20 -14.21 -14.39
CA ASP A 210 -21.81 -15.45 -14.86
C ASP A 210 -20.92 -16.62 -14.42
N THR A 211 -21.37 -17.35 -13.40
CA THR A 211 -20.63 -18.46 -12.79
C THR A 211 -20.21 -19.52 -13.81
N ASN A 212 -21.10 -19.90 -14.73
CA ASN A 212 -20.81 -20.94 -15.71
C ASN A 212 -19.74 -20.47 -16.70
N LEU A 213 -19.84 -19.23 -17.18
CA LEU A 213 -18.83 -18.66 -18.06
C LEU A 213 -17.48 -18.48 -17.36
N ILE A 214 -17.49 -18.06 -16.09
CA ILE A 214 -16.26 -17.91 -15.29
C ILE A 214 -15.55 -19.25 -15.14
N LEU A 215 -16.28 -20.31 -14.79
CA LEU A 215 -15.74 -21.67 -14.67
C LEU A 215 -15.22 -22.20 -16.01
N ASP A 216 -16.00 -22.08 -17.08
CA ASP A 216 -15.62 -22.49 -18.43
C ASP A 216 -14.30 -21.83 -18.85
N LYS A 217 -14.19 -20.50 -18.69
CA LYS A 217 -12.97 -19.77 -19.06
C LYS A 217 -11.80 -20.05 -18.14
N PHE A 218 -12.03 -20.36 -16.88
CA PHE A 218 -10.97 -20.76 -15.96
C PHE A 218 -10.36 -22.12 -16.32
N ILE A 219 -11.19 -23.07 -16.78
CA ILE A 219 -10.77 -24.39 -17.24
C ILE A 219 -10.07 -24.30 -18.60
N GLN A 220 -10.63 -23.52 -19.53
CA GLN A 220 -10.12 -23.43 -20.90
C GLN A 220 -8.77 -22.71 -21.02
N ILE A 221 -8.45 -21.79 -20.10
CA ILE A 221 -7.28 -20.92 -20.20
C ILE A 221 -6.21 -21.34 -19.18
N ASP A 222 -5.16 -21.99 -19.67
CA ASP A 222 -4.07 -22.54 -18.85
C ASP A 222 -3.13 -21.48 -18.22
N SER A 223 -3.25 -20.21 -18.61
CA SER A 223 -2.38 -19.16 -18.08
C SER A 223 -2.61 -18.95 -16.58
N LEU A 224 -1.62 -19.29 -15.75
CA LEU A 224 -1.66 -19.06 -14.31
C LEU A 224 -1.90 -17.58 -13.96
N THR A 225 -1.29 -16.65 -14.72
CA THR A 225 -1.53 -15.21 -14.55
C THR A 225 -3.00 -14.85 -14.77
N PHE A 226 -3.66 -15.43 -15.78
CA PHE A 226 -5.10 -15.25 -15.98
C PHE A 226 -5.90 -15.82 -14.81
N LYS A 227 -5.63 -17.07 -14.39
CA LYS A 227 -6.32 -17.75 -13.29
C LYS A 227 -6.24 -16.94 -11.99
N LEU A 228 -5.04 -16.52 -11.58
CA LEU A 228 -4.83 -15.70 -10.38
C LEU A 228 -5.46 -14.31 -10.47
N ASN A 229 -5.42 -13.69 -11.65
CA ASN A 229 -6.12 -12.41 -11.86
C ASN A 229 -7.62 -12.56 -11.73
N LEU A 230 -8.19 -13.67 -12.22
CA LEU A 230 -9.63 -13.93 -12.16
C LEU A 230 -10.07 -14.17 -10.72
N ILE A 231 -9.39 -15.06 -9.98
CA ILE A 231 -9.65 -15.35 -8.55
C ILE A 231 -9.71 -14.05 -7.72
N ASN A 232 -8.81 -13.11 -7.97
CA ASN A 232 -8.76 -11.84 -7.24
C ASN A 232 -9.84 -10.81 -7.64
N LYS A 233 -10.55 -11.04 -8.75
CA LYS A 233 -11.60 -10.13 -9.26
C LYS A 233 -13.01 -10.66 -9.05
N VAL A 234 -13.17 -11.96 -8.84
CA VAL A 234 -14.46 -12.57 -8.50
C VAL A 234 -14.87 -12.08 -7.10
N LYS A 235 -16.09 -11.55 -6.99
CA LYS A 235 -16.66 -11.03 -5.74
C LYS A 235 -17.36 -12.10 -4.91
N ASP A 236 -17.86 -13.15 -5.58
CA ASP A 236 -18.52 -14.28 -4.93
C ASP A 236 -17.47 -15.16 -4.24
N ASN A 237 -17.56 -15.29 -2.92
CA ASN A 237 -16.57 -16.00 -2.12
C ASN A 237 -16.60 -17.51 -2.35
N ASP A 238 -17.78 -18.11 -2.58
CA ASP A 238 -17.90 -19.55 -2.79
C ASP A 238 -17.33 -19.94 -4.15
N LEU A 239 -17.64 -19.16 -5.19
CA LEU A 239 -17.01 -19.33 -6.50
C LEU A 239 -15.51 -19.10 -6.42
N LYS A 240 -15.05 -18.07 -5.69
CA LYS A 240 -13.61 -17.82 -5.50
C LYS A 240 -12.90 -19.03 -4.87
N LYS A 241 -13.50 -19.65 -3.84
CA LYS A 241 -12.99 -20.88 -3.23
C LYS A 241 -12.91 -22.02 -4.23
N MET A 242 -13.98 -22.24 -5.00
CA MET A 242 -14.00 -23.27 -6.04
C MET A 242 -12.86 -23.07 -7.05
N LEU A 243 -12.66 -21.85 -7.54
CA LEU A 243 -11.59 -21.52 -8.48
C LEU A 243 -10.19 -21.75 -7.89
N ILE A 244 -9.98 -21.41 -6.60
CA ILE A 244 -8.71 -21.70 -5.91
C ILE A 244 -8.47 -23.21 -5.87
N CYS A 245 -9.47 -24.00 -5.49
CA CYS A 245 -9.37 -25.47 -5.43
C CYS A 245 -9.14 -26.14 -6.80
N MET A 246 -9.38 -25.42 -7.90
CA MET A 246 -9.13 -25.88 -9.27
C MET A 246 -7.72 -25.54 -9.79
N LEU A 247 -6.85 -24.94 -8.98
CA LEU A 247 -5.46 -24.72 -9.35
C LEU A 247 -4.67 -26.03 -9.33
N ASP A 248 -3.86 -26.25 -10.36
CA ASP A 248 -3.04 -27.45 -10.51
C ASP A 248 -1.89 -27.52 -9.48
N ASP A 249 -1.35 -26.35 -9.13
CA ASP A 249 -0.34 -26.21 -8.09
C ASP A 249 -0.99 -26.30 -6.70
N LYS A 250 -0.83 -27.47 -6.07
CA LYS A 250 -1.33 -27.76 -4.73
C LYS A 250 -0.78 -26.80 -3.68
N ASN A 251 0.48 -26.42 -3.78
CA ASN A 251 1.15 -25.56 -2.81
C ASN A 251 0.58 -24.15 -2.88
N LEU A 252 0.41 -23.62 -4.08
CA LEU A 252 -0.25 -22.33 -4.30
C LEU A 252 -1.72 -22.36 -3.87
N MET A 253 -2.45 -23.43 -4.18
CA MET A 253 -3.83 -23.61 -3.74
C MET A 253 -3.96 -23.55 -2.22
N GLU A 254 -3.13 -24.31 -1.49
CA GLU A 254 -3.11 -24.32 -0.02
C GLU A 254 -2.82 -22.92 0.55
N PHE A 255 -1.90 -22.18 -0.06
CA PHE A 255 -1.60 -20.81 0.36
C PHE A 255 -2.81 -19.88 0.22
N LEU A 256 -3.45 -19.89 -0.96
CA LEU A 256 -4.57 -19.00 -1.28
C LEU A 256 -5.82 -19.32 -0.47
N ILE A 257 -6.08 -20.60 -0.18
CA ILE A 257 -7.24 -21.05 0.58
C ILE A 257 -7.05 -20.89 2.10
N SER A 258 -5.84 -20.59 2.58
CA SER A 258 -5.52 -20.49 4.02
C SER A 258 -6.39 -19.50 4.81
N ASN A 259 -6.96 -18.48 4.17
CA ASN A 259 -7.90 -17.55 4.81
C ASN A 259 -9.28 -18.18 5.07
N GLU A 260 -9.55 -19.35 4.51
CA GLU A 260 -10.84 -20.04 4.57
C GLU A 260 -10.74 -21.37 5.33
N THR A 261 -9.55 -21.72 5.83
CA THR A 261 -9.32 -22.97 6.54
C THR A 261 -9.58 -22.83 8.04
N ASN A 262 -10.25 -23.83 8.60
CA ASN A 262 -10.37 -23.97 10.05
C ASN A 262 -9.08 -24.56 10.61
N LEU A 263 -8.57 -23.97 11.69
CA LEU A 263 -7.36 -24.43 12.35
C LEU A 263 -7.68 -25.56 13.32
N SER A 264 -6.95 -26.67 13.23
CA SER A 264 -6.95 -27.72 14.25
C SER A 264 -5.78 -27.54 15.20
N ASN A 265 -5.99 -27.90 16.47
CA ASN A 265 -4.93 -27.88 17.47
C ASN A 265 -3.92 -29.00 17.21
N SER A 266 -2.63 -28.65 17.31
CA SER A 266 -1.51 -29.58 17.19
C SER A 266 -1.04 -30.08 18.55
N ASP A 267 -0.90 -31.40 18.70
CA ASP A 267 -0.35 -32.03 19.92
C ASP A 267 1.09 -31.59 20.20
N LEU A 268 1.86 -31.29 19.14
CA LEU A 268 3.22 -30.74 19.27
C LEU A 268 3.19 -29.38 19.99
N VAL A 269 2.28 -28.49 19.58
CA VAL A 269 2.15 -27.15 20.18
C VAL A 269 1.70 -27.26 21.62
N LYS A 270 0.72 -28.14 21.89
CA LYS A 270 0.25 -28.42 23.25
C LYS A 270 1.40 -28.84 24.16
N LYS A 271 2.17 -29.85 23.75
CA LYS A 271 3.34 -30.31 24.50
C LYS A 271 4.37 -29.20 24.71
N GLN A 272 4.63 -28.37 23.70
CA GLN A 272 5.61 -27.28 23.78
C GLN A 272 5.18 -26.12 24.68
N CYS A 273 3.87 -25.86 24.79
CA CYS A 273 3.33 -24.80 25.67
C CYS A 273 3.22 -25.26 27.12
N GLU A 274 3.06 -26.56 27.38
CA GLU A 274 2.99 -27.12 28.73
C GLU A 274 4.34 -27.10 29.47
N THR A 275 5.48 -27.10 28.75
CA THR A 275 6.80 -27.24 29.38
C THR A 275 7.35 -25.95 29.98
N THR A 276 7.02 -24.79 29.41
CA THR A 276 7.59 -23.50 29.78
C THR A 276 6.50 -22.56 30.26
N LEU A 277 6.57 -22.17 31.54
CA LEU A 277 5.65 -21.20 32.10
C LEU A 277 6.09 -19.77 31.73
N ILE A 278 5.29 -19.13 30.90
CA ILE A 278 5.38 -17.71 30.55
C ILE A 278 4.10 -17.04 31.02
N ASP A 279 4.22 -15.85 31.58
CA ASP A 279 3.07 -15.06 32.00
C ASP A 279 2.12 -14.78 30.82
N GLN A 280 0.84 -15.10 30.99
CA GLN A 280 -0.17 -14.97 29.93
C GLN A 280 -0.45 -13.51 29.55
N ASN A 281 -0.08 -12.54 30.40
CA ASN A 281 -0.21 -11.11 30.12
C ASN A 281 0.87 -10.58 29.15
N ILE A 282 1.87 -11.39 28.82
CA ILE A 282 2.89 -11.02 27.83
C ILE A 282 2.27 -11.11 26.43
N THR A 283 2.23 -9.97 25.75
CA THR A 283 1.85 -9.89 24.33
C THR A 283 3.08 -10.04 23.44
N ILE A 284 2.92 -10.75 22.33
CA ILE A 284 3.97 -11.14 21.39
C ILE A 284 3.56 -10.68 19.98
N GLY A 285 4.51 -10.15 19.22
CA GLY A 285 4.40 -9.95 17.77
C GLY A 285 5.58 -10.60 17.07
N VAL A 286 5.36 -11.16 15.88
CA VAL A 286 6.39 -11.80 15.06
C VAL A 286 6.33 -11.26 13.65
N GLU A 287 7.50 -10.98 13.07
CA GLU A 287 7.67 -10.69 11.64
C GLU A 287 8.46 -11.85 11.02
N LEU A 288 7.83 -12.59 10.10
CA LEU A 288 8.42 -13.74 9.39
C LEU A 288 8.85 -13.30 7.99
N GLU A 289 10.15 -13.12 7.79
CA GLU A 289 10.72 -12.87 6.47
C GLU A 289 10.99 -14.19 5.75
N ALA A 290 10.41 -14.39 4.56
CA ALA A 290 10.56 -15.63 3.80
C ALA A 290 10.67 -15.39 2.29
N CYS A 291 11.52 -16.20 1.64
CA CYS A 291 11.80 -16.19 0.21
C CYS A 291 11.04 -17.30 -0.52
N ASN A 292 10.76 -17.09 -1.81
CA ASN A 292 10.18 -18.10 -2.69
C ASN A 292 10.60 -17.83 -4.15
N GLU A 293 10.96 -18.86 -4.90
CA GLU A 293 11.38 -18.70 -6.30
C GLU A 293 10.22 -18.17 -7.19
N ASP A 294 8.99 -18.54 -6.83
CA ASP A 294 7.75 -18.18 -7.53
C ASP A 294 6.97 -17.05 -6.84
N ILE A 295 7.68 -16.15 -6.13
CA ILE A 295 7.09 -15.08 -5.31
C ILE A 295 5.99 -14.27 -6.03
N LYS A 296 6.13 -14.09 -7.35
CA LYS A 296 5.17 -13.36 -8.19
C LYS A 296 3.75 -13.93 -8.14
N ASN A 297 3.61 -15.24 -7.91
CA ASN A 297 2.32 -15.92 -7.82
C ASN A 297 1.56 -15.58 -6.53
N PHE A 298 2.27 -15.11 -5.49
CA PHE A 298 1.71 -14.82 -4.17
C PHE A 298 1.43 -13.33 -3.94
N ASN A 299 1.98 -12.43 -4.77
CA ASN A 299 1.94 -10.97 -4.63
C ASN A 299 0.54 -10.32 -4.49
N LYS A 300 -0.54 -11.05 -4.81
CA LYS A 300 -1.91 -10.52 -4.73
C LYS A 300 -2.61 -10.88 -3.42
N THR A 301 -2.04 -11.80 -2.67
CA THR A 301 -2.54 -12.21 -1.36
C THR A 301 -2.06 -11.21 -0.33
N LYS A 302 -2.97 -10.71 0.50
CA LYS A 302 -2.67 -9.70 1.53
C LYS A 302 -2.54 -10.29 2.93
N THR A 303 -3.13 -11.46 3.15
CA THR A 303 -3.18 -12.12 4.45
C THR A 303 -3.10 -13.63 4.27
N VAL A 304 -2.62 -14.32 5.30
CA VAL A 304 -2.84 -15.76 5.51
C VAL A 304 -3.58 -15.96 6.83
N PHE A 305 -4.45 -16.97 6.91
CA PHE A 305 -5.29 -17.23 8.09
C PHE A 305 -6.03 -16.00 8.65
N ASN A 306 -6.43 -15.10 7.74
CA ASN A 306 -7.19 -13.85 7.91
C ASN A 306 -6.50 -12.65 8.56
N ASP A 307 -5.52 -12.86 9.45
CA ASP A 307 -4.97 -11.77 10.28
C ASP A 307 -3.43 -11.71 10.31
N PHE A 308 -2.73 -12.66 9.67
CA PHE A 308 -1.29 -12.55 9.41
C PHE A 308 -1.09 -11.76 8.11
N ASN A 309 -0.64 -10.53 8.24
CA ASN A 309 -0.55 -9.58 7.13
C ASN A 309 0.73 -9.78 6.33
N ILE A 310 0.61 -9.86 5.00
CA ILE A 310 1.75 -9.91 4.08
C ILE A 310 2.14 -8.48 3.70
N LYS A 311 3.42 -8.14 3.89
CA LYS A 311 4.01 -6.87 3.51
C LYS A 311 5.15 -7.10 2.54
N GLN A 312 5.32 -6.18 1.58
CA GLN A 312 6.53 -6.15 0.78
C GLN A 312 7.69 -5.66 1.65
N ASP A 313 8.80 -6.38 1.62
CA ASP A 313 10.05 -5.99 2.26
C ASP A 313 11.13 -5.90 1.18
N LEU A 314 11.78 -4.74 1.09
CA LEU A 314 12.84 -4.49 0.11
C LEU A 314 14.17 -5.17 0.47
N SER A 315 14.35 -5.57 1.74
CA SER A 315 15.51 -6.30 2.25
C SER A 315 15.50 -7.75 1.80
N VAL A 316 14.30 -8.35 1.73
CA VAL A 316 14.12 -9.77 1.45
C VAL A 316 14.19 -10.02 -0.05
N LYS A 317 15.14 -10.86 -0.47
CA LYS A 317 15.34 -11.15 -1.89
C LYS A 317 14.25 -12.10 -2.39
N SER A 318 13.42 -11.64 -3.33
CA SER A 318 12.34 -12.47 -3.90
C SER A 318 11.43 -13.09 -2.82
N GLY A 319 11.00 -12.27 -1.87
CA GLY A 319 10.19 -12.71 -0.74
C GLY A 319 9.23 -11.64 -0.24
N PHE A 320 8.68 -11.89 0.94
CA PHE A 320 7.85 -10.94 1.68
C PHE A 320 8.05 -11.12 3.19
N GLU A 321 7.53 -10.16 3.96
CA GLU A 321 7.41 -10.22 5.41
C GLU A 321 5.96 -10.56 5.78
N ILE A 322 5.74 -11.54 6.66
CA ILE A 322 4.44 -11.81 7.27
C ILE A 322 4.45 -11.32 8.71
N VAL A 323 3.54 -10.40 9.03
CA VAL A 323 3.41 -9.79 10.36
C VAL A 323 2.19 -10.38 11.07
N SER A 324 2.42 -10.93 12.27
CA SER A 324 1.38 -11.50 13.09
C SER A 324 0.39 -10.44 13.62
N PRO A 325 -0.84 -10.85 14.01
CA PRO A 325 -1.62 -10.08 14.98
C PRO A 325 -0.90 -10.05 16.34
N ILE A 326 -1.48 -9.36 17.33
CA ILE A 326 -1.02 -9.48 18.72
C ILE A 326 -1.33 -10.90 19.20
N LEU A 327 -0.28 -11.65 19.52
CA LEU A 327 -0.35 -13.01 20.04
C LEU A 327 -0.12 -13.02 21.55
N HIS A 328 -0.60 -14.06 22.22
CA HIS A 328 -0.23 -14.38 23.60
C HIS A 328 0.37 -15.77 23.67
N TYR A 329 1.10 -16.06 24.75
CA TYR A 329 1.66 -17.39 24.97
C TYR A 329 0.57 -18.38 25.45
N ASN A 330 -0.33 -18.75 24.54
CA ASN A 330 -1.40 -19.71 24.77
C ASN A 330 -1.50 -20.70 23.59
N LEU A 331 -2.22 -21.80 23.80
CA LEU A 331 -2.35 -22.86 22.80
C LEU A 331 -2.95 -22.35 21.48
N THR A 332 -3.97 -21.49 21.53
CA THR A 332 -4.66 -20.98 20.35
C THR A 332 -3.73 -20.18 19.44
N ASP A 333 -3.05 -19.18 20.00
CA ASP A 333 -2.20 -18.25 19.24
C ASP A 333 -0.92 -18.94 18.77
N MET A 334 -0.31 -19.77 19.63
CA MET A 334 0.87 -20.55 19.26
C MET A 334 0.54 -21.61 18.20
N ASN A 335 -0.67 -22.19 18.25
CA ASN A 335 -1.11 -23.12 17.21
C ASN A 335 -1.35 -22.41 15.89
N LYS A 336 -1.89 -21.19 15.92
CA LYS A 336 -2.05 -20.38 14.71
C LYS A 336 -0.70 -20.03 14.09
N LEU A 337 0.28 -19.61 14.91
CA LEU A 337 1.64 -19.35 14.44
C LEU A 337 2.30 -20.61 13.87
N TYR A 338 2.12 -21.76 14.52
CA TYR A 338 2.57 -23.06 13.98
C TYR A 338 1.97 -23.34 12.60
N GLN A 339 0.68 -23.10 12.41
CA GLN A 339 0.01 -23.35 11.12
C GLN A 339 0.51 -22.40 10.02
N VAL A 340 0.88 -21.16 10.36
CA VAL A 340 1.57 -20.23 9.44
C VAL A 340 2.93 -20.79 9.03
N CYS A 341 3.76 -21.20 10.00
CA CYS A 341 5.04 -21.84 9.75
C CYS A 341 4.92 -23.08 8.84
N GLU A 342 3.98 -23.98 9.14
CA GLU A 342 3.75 -25.18 8.34
C GLU A 342 3.21 -24.86 6.95
N LEU A 343 2.35 -23.85 6.81
CA LEU A 343 1.89 -23.39 5.50
C LEU A 343 3.06 -22.91 4.65
N LEU A 344 3.93 -22.05 5.20
CA LEU A 344 5.12 -21.55 4.48
C LEU A 344 5.99 -22.70 3.97
N LYS A 345 6.27 -23.68 4.83
CA LYS A 345 7.08 -24.85 4.45
C LYS A 345 6.41 -25.69 3.37
N ARG A 346 5.11 -26.02 3.51
CA ARG A 346 4.36 -26.74 2.47
C ARG A 346 4.35 -25.98 1.15
N CYS A 347 4.33 -24.66 1.21
CA CYS A 347 4.34 -23.78 0.04
C CYS A 347 5.76 -23.47 -0.50
N ASN A 348 6.77 -24.26 -0.13
CA ASN A 348 8.17 -24.12 -0.55
C ASN A 348 8.82 -22.77 -0.24
N PHE A 349 8.32 -22.06 0.77
CA PHE A 349 9.04 -20.89 1.29
C PHE A 349 10.25 -21.33 2.10
N TYR A 350 11.30 -20.52 2.07
CA TYR A 350 12.55 -20.75 2.81
C TYR A 350 13.08 -19.44 3.37
N THR A 351 14.06 -19.54 4.27
CA THR A 351 14.82 -18.39 4.78
C THR A 351 16.23 -18.42 4.22
N ASP A 352 16.82 -17.24 4.00
CA ASP A 352 18.22 -17.10 3.59
C ASP A 352 18.92 -15.99 4.38
N GLN A 353 20.12 -15.60 3.94
CA GLN A 353 20.95 -14.57 4.58
C GLN A 353 20.34 -13.16 4.53
N SER A 354 19.29 -12.94 3.74
CA SER A 354 18.54 -11.68 3.75
C SER A 354 17.51 -11.63 4.88
N CYS A 355 16.99 -12.78 5.32
CA CYS A 355 15.88 -12.89 6.26
C CYS A 355 16.28 -12.61 7.72
N GLY A 356 15.52 -11.77 8.41
CA GLY A 356 15.61 -11.49 9.84
C GLY A 356 14.53 -12.14 10.67
N GLY A 357 14.84 -12.48 11.91
CA GLY A 357 13.87 -13.00 12.87
C GLY A 357 13.48 -11.91 13.85
N HIS A 358 12.49 -11.07 13.52
CA HIS A 358 12.05 -10.01 14.43
C HIS A 358 10.95 -10.51 15.37
N ILE A 359 11.19 -10.36 16.67
CA ILE A 359 10.22 -10.69 17.71
C ILE A 359 9.98 -9.45 18.56
N HIS A 360 8.72 -9.09 18.72
CA HIS A 360 8.25 -7.97 19.51
C HIS A 360 7.61 -8.50 20.80
N ILE A 361 8.00 -7.94 21.94
CA ILE A 361 7.32 -8.16 23.23
C ILE A 361 6.65 -6.85 23.66
N GLY A 362 5.42 -6.93 24.17
CA GLY A 362 4.68 -5.75 24.63
C GLY A 362 5.40 -5.00 25.73
N ALA A 363 5.72 -3.72 25.48
CA ALA A 363 6.42 -2.89 26.45
C ALA A 363 5.54 -2.57 27.67
N SER A 364 4.21 -2.66 27.52
CA SER A 364 3.23 -2.49 28.60
C SER A 364 3.34 -3.54 29.71
N TYR A 365 4.11 -4.62 29.51
CA TYR A 365 4.41 -5.57 30.59
C TYR A 365 5.32 -4.94 31.66
N PHE A 366 6.15 -3.97 31.28
CA PHE A 366 6.92 -3.18 32.24
C PHE A 366 6.05 -2.10 32.86
N THR A 367 6.19 -1.98 34.17
CA THR A 367 5.40 -1.07 35.03
C THR A 367 6.23 0.07 35.58
N SER A 368 7.55 -0.02 35.46
CA SER A 368 8.52 0.93 35.99
C SER A 368 9.73 1.09 35.06
N LYS A 369 10.46 2.20 35.18
CA LYS A 369 11.73 2.41 34.47
C LYS A 369 12.80 1.40 34.94
N GLU A 370 12.75 0.98 36.19
CA GLU A 370 13.65 -0.01 36.77
C GLU A 370 13.55 -1.36 36.04
N ASP A 371 12.38 -1.71 35.50
CA ASP A 371 12.21 -2.91 34.68
C ASP A 371 13.08 -2.84 33.40
N TYR A 372 13.12 -1.66 32.75
CA TYR A 372 13.98 -1.42 31.59
C TYR A 372 15.47 -1.44 31.96
N TYR A 373 15.84 -0.87 33.11
CA TYR A 373 17.23 -0.90 33.57
C TYR A 373 17.69 -2.32 33.88
N MET A 374 16.83 -3.14 34.49
CA MET A 374 17.12 -4.54 34.72
C MET A 374 17.25 -5.31 33.40
N LEU A 375 16.41 -5.01 32.40
CA LEU A 375 16.53 -5.60 31.06
C LEU A 375 17.87 -5.24 30.41
N VAL A 376 18.24 -3.96 30.40
CA VAL A 376 19.53 -3.50 29.86
C VAL A 376 20.68 -4.16 30.62
N TYR A 377 20.61 -4.24 31.95
CA TYR A 377 21.60 -4.93 32.77
C TYR A 377 21.76 -6.41 32.37
N LEU A 378 20.66 -7.17 32.30
CA LEU A 378 20.72 -8.58 31.91
C LEU A 378 21.28 -8.73 30.49
N TYR A 379 20.74 -7.96 29.55
CA TYR A 379 21.09 -8.00 28.14
C TYR A 379 22.57 -7.65 27.88
N SER A 380 23.05 -6.51 28.39
CA SER A 380 24.40 -6.02 28.13
C SER A 380 25.49 -6.93 28.70
N ASN A 381 25.19 -7.69 29.76
CA ASN A 381 26.14 -8.64 30.33
C ASN A 381 26.28 -9.94 29.51
N VAL A 382 25.30 -10.24 28.66
CA VAL A 382 25.22 -11.49 27.89
C VAL A 382 24.97 -11.27 26.38
N GLU A 383 25.15 -10.05 25.89
CA GLU A 383 24.79 -9.66 24.51
C GLU A 383 25.45 -10.56 23.47
N ASN A 384 26.74 -10.86 23.61
CA ASN A 384 27.45 -11.76 22.69
C ASN A 384 26.85 -13.18 22.70
N ILE A 385 26.52 -13.69 23.89
CA ILE A 385 25.89 -15.01 24.06
C ILE A 385 24.53 -15.05 23.36
N LEU A 386 23.72 -14.00 23.51
CA LEU A 386 22.40 -13.90 22.85
C LEU A 386 22.52 -14.04 21.33
N TYR A 387 23.54 -13.42 20.71
CA TYR A 387 23.74 -13.53 19.27
C TYR A 387 24.04 -14.97 18.82
N TYR A 388 24.56 -15.84 19.67
CA TYR A 388 24.76 -17.26 19.33
C TYR A 388 23.53 -18.11 19.62
N ILE A 389 22.82 -17.88 20.73
CA ILE A 389 21.72 -18.76 21.17
C ILE A 389 20.37 -18.45 20.53
N THR A 390 20.23 -17.32 19.84
CA THR A 390 18.99 -16.96 19.12
C THR A 390 18.94 -17.51 17.70
N ASP A 391 20.06 -18.02 17.17
CA ASP A 391 20.08 -18.66 15.85
C ASP A 391 19.93 -20.17 15.99
N LYS A 392 19.33 -20.80 14.98
CA LYS A 392 19.21 -22.25 14.89
C LYS A 392 20.57 -22.93 15.09
N GLU A 393 20.58 -24.08 15.73
CA GLU A 393 21.80 -24.87 15.93
C GLU A 393 22.43 -25.21 14.57
N GLY A 394 23.75 -25.01 14.46
CA GLY A 394 24.49 -25.31 13.24
C GLY A 394 24.49 -24.19 12.22
N THR A 395 24.11 -22.97 12.60
CA THR A 395 24.05 -21.83 11.69
C THR A 395 24.99 -20.70 12.10
N ILE A 396 25.37 -19.89 11.11
CA ILE A 396 26.14 -18.66 11.31
C ILE A 396 25.21 -17.45 11.16
N LYS A 397 25.59 -16.36 11.81
CA LYS A 397 24.80 -15.14 11.79
C LYS A 397 24.72 -14.55 10.37
N ARG A 398 23.56 -14.00 10.00
CA ARG A 398 23.37 -13.34 8.71
C ARG A 398 24.35 -12.20 8.50
N SER A 399 24.88 -12.05 7.29
CA SER A 399 25.86 -11.00 6.96
C SER A 399 25.34 -9.58 7.22
N SER A 400 24.03 -9.37 7.10
CA SER A 400 23.39 -8.08 7.30
C SER A 400 23.19 -7.69 8.77
N VAL A 401 23.50 -8.58 9.73
CA VAL A 401 23.35 -8.34 11.18
C VAL A 401 24.13 -7.11 11.64
N GLU A 402 25.34 -6.91 11.12
CA GLU A 402 26.27 -5.84 11.51
C GLU A 402 25.77 -4.46 11.07
N ARG A 403 24.72 -4.43 10.25
CA ARG A 403 24.06 -3.22 9.79
C ARG A 403 22.67 -3.03 10.39
N PHE A 404 21.89 -4.10 10.53
CA PHE A 404 20.46 -4.01 10.87
C PHE A 404 20.10 -4.49 12.28
N ALA A 405 21.04 -5.09 12.98
CA ALA A 405 20.89 -5.55 14.37
C ALA A 405 22.24 -5.39 15.10
N ILE A 406 22.72 -4.15 15.17
CA ILE A 406 24.03 -3.82 15.76
C ILE A 406 23.98 -4.03 17.28
N LYS A 407 25.07 -4.53 17.84
CA LYS A 407 25.26 -4.63 19.28
C LYS A 407 25.26 -3.24 19.93
N SER A 408 24.73 -3.17 21.14
CA SER A 408 24.35 -1.96 21.85
C SER A 408 25.02 -1.82 23.22
N LYS A 409 25.74 -2.85 23.71
CA LYS A 409 26.43 -2.80 25.00
C LYS A 409 27.32 -1.57 25.16
N GLU A 410 28.16 -1.26 24.19
CA GLU A 410 29.10 -0.13 24.28
C GLU A 410 28.36 1.21 24.38
N GLN A 411 27.23 1.35 23.68
CA GLN A 411 26.38 2.53 23.76
C GLN A 411 25.75 2.68 25.14
N TYR A 412 25.30 1.58 25.76
CA TYR A 412 24.78 1.61 27.13
C TYR A 412 25.86 1.92 28.17
N LEU A 413 27.07 1.39 28.01
CA LEU A 413 28.20 1.74 28.90
C LEU A 413 28.52 3.23 28.82
N LYS A 414 28.62 3.76 27.60
CA LYS A 414 28.83 5.19 27.37
C LYS A 414 27.71 6.04 27.98
N ALA A 415 26.46 5.62 27.85
CA ALA A 415 25.31 6.30 28.42
C ALA A 415 25.32 6.31 29.96
N ILE A 416 25.81 5.22 30.58
CA ILE A 416 26.02 5.16 32.04
C ILE A 416 27.13 6.14 32.46
N ASP A 417 28.26 6.17 31.75
CA ASP A 417 29.35 7.10 32.04
C ASP A 417 28.92 8.57 31.86
N GLU A 418 27.98 8.83 30.95
CA GLU A 418 27.39 10.15 30.69
C GLU A 418 26.23 10.50 31.65
N GLY A 419 25.87 9.60 32.58
CA GLY A 419 24.82 9.84 33.58
C GLY A 419 23.39 9.77 33.05
N LEU A 420 23.15 9.28 31.82
CA LEU A 420 21.81 9.24 31.21
C LEU A 420 20.80 8.35 31.93
N PHE A 421 21.26 7.49 32.84
CA PHE A 421 20.43 6.64 33.69
C PHE A 421 20.33 7.14 35.15
N ASP A 422 20.93 8.28 35.45
CA ASP A 422 20.93 8.86 36.80
C ASP A 422 19.59 9.51 37.15
N LYS A 423 19.39 9.75 38.45
CA LYS A 423 18.12 10.30 38.97
C LYS A 423 17.77 11.71 38.45
N GLU A 424 18.73 12.45 37.91
CA GLU A 424 18.51 13.82 37.43
C GLU A 424 17.90 13.86 36.00
N HIS A 425 18.11 12.79 35.20
CA HIS A 425 17.50 12.62 33.88
C HIS A 425 16.11 11.93 33.93
N LEU A 426 15.47 11.92 35.11
CA LEU A 426 14.23 11.19 35.34
C LEU A 426 12.97 11.86 34.79
N ASP A 427 13.03 13.15 34.46
CA ASP A 427 11.87 13.92 33.99
C ASP A 427 11.64 13.76 32.47
N ASP A 428 12.63 13.31 31.70
CA ASP A 428 12.55 13.19 30.23
C ASP A 428 11.78 11.93 29.77
N GLY A 429 11.53 10.98 30.68
CA GLY A 429 10.82 9.74 30.38
C GLY A 429 11.68 8.70 29.63
N ILE A 430 11.42 7.42 29.89
CA ILE A 430 12.28 6.30 29.46
C ILE A 430 12.51 6.21 27.94
N LYS A 431 11.56 6.70 27.15
CA LYS A 431 11.63 6.71 25.69
C LYS A 431 12.71 7.67 25.21
N ASP A 432 12.78 8.86 25.80
CA ASP A 432 13.69 9.91 25.33
C ASP A 432 15.14 9.54 25.66
N THR A 433 15.38 8.94 26.83
CA THR A 433 16.67 8.30 27.17
C THR A 433 17.09 7.28 26.10
N PHE A 434 16.21 6.36 25.70
CA PHE A 434 16.57 5.35 24.71
C PHE A 434 16.74 5.91 23.29
N ASP A 435 16.01 6.96 22.93
CA ASP A 435 16.15 7.66 21.65
C ASP A 435 17.49 8.41 21.56
N GLU A 436 18.00 8.93 22.67
CA GLU A 436 19.33 9.55 22.76
C GLU A 436 20.45 8.50 22.59
N ILE A 437 20.33 7.38 23.29
CA ILE A 437 21.32 6.28 23.25
C ILE A 437 21.33 5.60 21.88
N ASN A 438 20.14 5.28 21.35
CA ASN A 438 19.95 4.54 20.11
C ASN A 438 19.26 5.43 19.05
N LYS A 439 20.09 6.13 18.28
CA LYS A 439 19.63 7.08 17.24
C LYS A 439 18.75 6.45 16.14
N ASP A 440 18.86 5.14 15.92
CA ASP A 440 18.10 4.40 14.92
C ASP A 440 17.57 3.05 15.45
N ARG A 441 16.74 2.38 14.63
CA ARG A 441 16.11 1.10 14.95
C ARG A 441 17.01 -0.12 14.78
N TYR A 442 18.24 0.04 14.28
CA TYR A 442 19.09 -1.04 13.79
C TYR A 442 19.94 -1.65 14.91
N LYS A 443 19.29 -2.01 16.02
CA LYS A 443 19.92 -2.56 17.22
C LYS A 443 19.40 -3.96 17.51
N GLY A 444 20.25 -4.85 18.00
CA GLY A 444 19.83 -6.20 18.40
C GLY A 444 18.67 -6.16 19.40
N LEU A 445 18.76 -5.27 20.39
CA LEU A 445 17.68 -4.87 21.30
C LEU A 445 17.23 -3.44 20.94
N ASN A 446 16.02 -3.30 20.42
CA ASN A 446 15.49 -2.05 19.88
C ASN A 446 14.30 -1.54 20.71
N PHE A 447 14.41 -0.29 21.18
CA PHE A 447 13.41 0.40 22.00
C PHE A 447 12.62 1.49 21.26
N LYS A 448 12.86 1.72 19.96
CA LYS A 448 12.21 2.82 19.18
C LYS A 448 10.68 2.81 19.20
N ASN A 449 10.08 1.68 19.53
CA ASN A 449 8.65 1.45 19.59
C ASN A 449 8.05 1.68 20.99
N VAL A 450 8.87 1.83 22.03
CA VAL A 450 8.42 2.08 23.40
C VAL A 450 7.70 3.44 23.49
N GLY A 451 6.55 3.48 24.15
CA GLY A 451 5.72 4.67 24.30
C GLY A 451 4.89 5.02 23.05
N SER A 452 4.98 4.24 21.97
CA SER A 452 4.16 4.45 20.77
C SER A 452 2.71 4.06 20.99
N GLU A 453 1.76 4.93 20.63
CA GLU A 453 0.32 4.64 20.70
C GLU A 453 -0.10 3.43 19.86
N TYR A 454 0.60 3.17 18.75
CA TYR A 454 0.20 2.16 17.77
C TYR A 454 1.05 0.89 17.82
N LYS A 455 2.28 0.94 18.35
CA LYS A 455 3.21 -0.20 18.38
C LYS A 455 4.06 -0.18 19.67
N ASN A 456 3.46 -0.14 20.86
CA ASN A 456 4.19 -0.11 22.14
C ASN A 456 4.92 -1.44 22.44
N THR A 457 6.13 -1.63 21.88
CA THR A 457 6.86 -2.91 21.94
C THR A 457 8.37 -2.72 22.14
N ILE A 458 9.00 -3.74 22.71
CA ILE A 458 10.45 -3.96 22.70
C ILE A 458 10.74 -4.97 21.60
N GLU A 459 11.61 -4.64 20.65
CA GLU A 459 11.90 -5.44 19.46
C GLU A 459 13.27 -6.10 19.57
N PHE A 460 13.32 -7.41 19.34
CA PHE A 460 14.52 -8.23 19.25
C PHE A 460 14.80 -8.55 17.79
N ARG A 461 15.96 -8.12 17.28
CA ARG A 461 16.31 -8.18 15.84
C ARG A 461 17.52 -9.05 15.52
N MET A 462 18.23 -9.50 16.55
CA MET A 462 19.45 -10.30 16.40
C MET A 462 19.24 -11.70 15.79
N PRO A 463 18.08 -12.38 15.89
CA PRO A 463 17.93 -13.69 15.28
C PRO A 463 18.00 -13.62 13.75
N ASN A 464 18.55 -14.66 13.14
CA ASN A 464 18.30 -14.95 11.73
C ASN A 464 16.81 -15.25 11.48
N GLY A 465 16.35 -15.05 10.24
CA GLY A 465 15.00 -15.42 9.84
C GLY A 465 14.75 -16.92 9.96
N GLU A 466 13.61 -17.28 10.54
CA GLU A 466 13.26 -18.67 10.84
C GLU A 466 11.76 -18.90 10.64
N ILE A 467 11.42 -19.98 9.94
CA ILE A 467 10.04 -20.42 9.69
C ILE A 467 9.75 -21.79 10.31
N GLU A 468 10.74 -22.46 10.90
CA GLU A 468 10.55 -23.63 11.74
C GLU A 468 9.98 -23.23 13.11
N PHE A 469 8.74 -23.65 13.36
CA PHE A 469 8.00 -23.25 14.55
C PHE A 469 8.75 -23.52 15.86
N THR A 470 9.43 -24.66 16.00
CA THR A 470 10.14 -25.00 17.24
C THR A 470 11.33 -24.09 17.52
N GLU A 471 12.02 -23.66 16.46
CA GLU A 471 13.17 -22.75 16.56
C GLU A 471 12.69 -21.33 16.91
N LEU A 472 11.64 -20.87 16.21
CA LEU A 472 10.97 -19.60 16.47
C LEU A 472 10.38 -19.53 17.88
N LEU A 473 9.65 -20.57 18.30
CA LEU A 473 9.05 -20.66 19.63
C LEU A 473 10.11 -20.58 20.73
N SER A 474 11.27 -21.17 20.51
CA SER A 474 12.38 -21.07 21.47
C SER A 474 12.88 -19.63 21.60
N ASN A 475 12.96 -18.88 20.50
CA ASN A 475 13.30 -17.45 20.58
C ASN A 475 12.20 -16.63 21.29
N ILE A 476 10.93 -16.91 21.00
CA ILE A 476 9.79 -16.30 21.71
C ILE A 476 9.89 -16.57 23.22
N LYS A 477 10.14 -17.82 23.61
CA LYS A 477 10.32 -18.22 25.01
C LYS A 477 11.48 -17.46 25.66
N LEU A 478 12.64 -17.40 25.01
CA LEU A 478 13.81 -16.69 25.51
C LEU A 478 13.51 -15.22 25.79
N PHE A 479 12.93 -14.52 24.81
CA PHE A 479 12.66 -13.09 24.93
C PHE A 479 11.53 -12.78 25.89
N ALA A 480 10.44 -13.55 25.87
CA ALA A 480 9.36 -13.40 26.84
C ALA A 480 9.86 -13.61 28.27
N ARG A 481 10.67 -14.65 28.51
CA ARG A 481 11.28 -14.90 29.84
C ARG A 481 12.29 -13.83 30.24
N LEU A 482 13.04 -13.28 29.30
CA LEU A 482 13.96 -12.17 29.58
C LEU A 482 13.22 -10.93 30.06
N ILE A 483 12.11 -10.57 29.40
CA ILE A 483 11.22 -9.49 29.81
C ILE A 483 10.58 -9.82 31.17
N GLU A 484 9.97 -10.99 31.31
CA GLU A 484 9.30 -11.41 32.54
C GLU A 484 10.23 -11.37 33.76
N MET A 485 11.45 -11.89 33.62
CA MET A 485 12.43 -11.92 34.70
C MET A 485 13.00 -10.55 34.99
N SER A 486 13.12 -9.66 34.00
CA SER A 486 13.52 -8.27 34.24
C SER A 486 12.55 -7.59 35.20
N HIS A 487 11.24 -7.77 35.00
CA HIS A 487 10.22 -7.23 35.88
C HIS A 487 10.25 -7.87 37.28
N LYS A 488 10.30 -9.20 37.34
CA LYS A 488 10.32 -9.93 38.63
C LYS A 488 11.54 -9.62 39.48
N LEU A 489 12.72 -9.51 38.87
CA LEU A 489 13.98 -9.24 39.57
C LEU A 489 14.00 -7.86 40.25
N VAL A 490 13.30 -6.87 39.70
CA VAL A 490 13.16 -5.54 40.33
C VAL A 490 12.49 -5.68 41.70
N GLN A 491 11.43 -6.49 41.78
CA GLN A 491 10.61 -6.68 42.98
C GLN A 491 11.20 -7.67 44.00
N MET A 492 12.09 -8.57 43.56
CA MET A 492 12.70 -9.58 44.44
C MET A 492 13.62 -8.98 45.51
N ASP A 493 13.69 -9.61 46.69
CA ASP A 493 14.64 -9.24 47.73
C ASP A 493 16.09 -9.52 47.30
N LYS A 494 17.05 -8.72 47.79
CA LYS A 494 18.48 -8.88 47.45
C LYS A 494 19.05 -10.24 47.88
N THR A 495 18.45 -10.89 48.86
CA THR A 495 18.83 -12.23 49.35
C THR A 495 18.24 -13.37 48.52
N ASP A 496 17.31 -13.09 47.61
CA ASP A 496 16.75 -14.09 46.71
C ASP A 496 17.84 -14.72 45.82
N ILE A 497 17.84 -16.05 45.73
CA ILE A 497 18.88 -16.82 45.03
C ILE A 497 18.93 -16.45 43.54
N ILE A 498 17.78 -16.22 42.91
CA ILE A 498 17.70 -15.84 41.49
C ILE A 498 18.22 -14.41 41.30
N LYS A 499 17.89 -13.49 42.21
CA LYS A 499 18.45 -12.12 42.19
C LYS A 499 19.96 -12.12 42.39
N GLN A 500 20.48 -12.93 43.29
CA GLN A 500 21.93 -13.09 43.46
C GLN A 500 22.61 -13.65 42.21
N LYS A 501 22.00 -14.62 41.52
CA LYS A 501 22.51 -15.13 40.23
C LYS A 501 22.55 -14.05 39.16
N ALA A 502 21.49 -13.24 39.04
CA ALA A 502 21.45 -12.11 38.11
C ALA A 502 22.58 -11.10 38.40
N LEU A 503 22.78 -10.73 39.66
CA LEU A 503 23.84 -9.79 40.05
C LEU A 503 25.25 -10.34 39.78
N LYS A 504 25.45 -11.67 39.85
CA LYS A 504 26.74 -12.30 39.52
C LYS A 504 27.16 -12.14 38.06
N LEU A 505 26.23 -11.98 37.12
CA LEU A 505 26.52 -11.88 35.67
C LEU A 505 27.60 -10.86 35.33
N SER A 506 27.60 -9.71 36.01
CA SER A 506 28.58 -8.63 35.79
C SER A 506 30.01 -8.96 36.24
N SER A 507 30.15 -9.87 37.21
CA SER A 507 31.44 -10.29 37.78
C SER A 507 31.98 -11.59 37.19
N THR A 508 31.11 -12.42 36.60
CA THR A 508 31.51 -13.67 35.95
C THR A 508 32.29 -13.35 34.67
N LYS A 509 33.46 -13.98 34.49
CA LYS A 509 34.29 -13.76 33.29
C LYS A 509 34.08 -14.81 32.20
N ASP A 510 33.84 -16.06 32.60
CA ASP A 510 33.65 -17.16 31.68
C ASP A 510 32.26 -17.07 31.00
N GLU A 511 32.25 -17.05 29.66
CA GLU A 511 31.00 -16.88 28.90
C GLU A 511 30.08 -18.10 29.01
N LEU A 512 30.61 -19.31 29.21
CA LEU A 512 29.79 -20.51 29.40
C LEU A 512 29.14 -20.50 30.79
N GLU A 513 29.86 -20.08 31.83
CA GLU A 513 29.31 -19.85 33.17
C GLU A 513 28.23 -18.76 33.14
N LYS A 514 28.47 -17.63 32.44
CA LYS A 514 27.44 -16.60 32.23
C LYS A 514 26.20 -17.14 31.52
N LEU A 515 26.37 -17.95 30.48
CA LEU A 515 25.26 -18.59 29.78
C LEU A 515 24.45 -19.47 30.74
N ASN A 516 25.12 -20.31 31.55
CA ASN A 516 24.44 -21.14 32.53
C ASN A 516 23.67 -20.31 33.55
N LEU A 517 24.28 -19.23 34.08
CA LEU A 517 23.60 -18.30 34.99
C LEU A 517 22.37 -17.67 34.34
N LEU A 518 22.49 -17.16 33.10
CA LEU A 518 21.37 -16.60 32.35
C LEU A 518 20.23 -17.62 32.21
N LEU A 519 20.54 -18.84 31.76
CA LEU A 519 19.52 -19.87 31.55
C LEU A 519 18.88 -20.33 32.86
N GLU A 520 19.60 -20.32 33.98
CA GLU A 520 19.04 -20.59 35.31
C GLU A 520 18.11 -19.49 35.82
N ILE A 521 18.41 -18.23 35.49
CA ILE A 521 17.55 -17.08 35.80
C ILE A 521 16.26 -17.17 34.97
N LEU A 522 16.41 -17.45 33.67
CA LEU A 522 15.29 -17.44 32.73
C LEU A 522 14.42 -18.69 32.83
N PHE A 523 15.00 -19.87 32.99
CA PHE A 523 14.28 -21.15 32.89
C PHE A 523 14.48 -22.00 34.14
N PRO A 524 13.48 -22.10 35.03
CA PRO A 524 13.55 -22.97 36.20
C PRO A 524 13.74 -24.44 35.84
N ASN A 525 13.12 -24.91 34.75
CA ASN A 525 13.22 -26.28 34.29
C ASN A 525 14.48 -26.49 33.42
N PRO A 526 15.40 -27.40 33.80
CA PRO A 526 16.60 -27.69 33.02
C PRO A 526 16.34 -28.15 31.58
N SER A 527 15.21 -28.81 31.29
CA SER A 527 14.91 -29.29 29.93
C SER A 527 14.79 -28.14 28.92
N ASP A 528 14.27 -26.99 29.36
CA ASP A 528 14.10 -25.81 28.51
C ASP A 528 15.45 -25.14 28.17
N ARG A 529 16.50 -25.43 28.95
CA ARG A 529 17.84 -24.84 28.78
C ARG A 529 18.66 -25.52 27.67
N ILE A 530 18.35 -26.79 27.38
CA ILE A 530 19.17 -27.66 26.53
C ILE A 530 19.36 -27.07 25.13
N ILE A 531 18.30 -26.50 24.55
CA ILE A 531 18.36 -25.95 23.19
C ILE A 531 19.36 -24.79 23.09
N TYR A 532 19.35 -23.87 24.04
CA TYR A 532 20.25 -22.71 24.05
C TYR A 532 21.70 -23.12 24.29
N LEU A 533 21.94 -24.11 25.16
CA LEU A 533 23.28 -24.65 25.39
C LEU A 533 23.87 -25.29 24.12
N LYS A 534 23.05 -26.03 23.37
CA LYS A 534 23.46 -26.63 22.09
C LYS A 534 23.76 -25.55 21.04
N ARG A 535 22.83 -24.60 20.86
CA ARG A 535 23.00 -23.46 19.94
C ARG A 535 24.29 -22.69 20.24
N TYR A 536 24.55 -22.37 21.51
CA TYR A 536 25.80 -21.70 21.89
C TYR A 536 27.04 -22.49 21.47
N LYS A 537 27.15 -23.74 21.90
CA LYS A 537 28.35 -24.57 21.64
C LYS A 537 28.60 -24.74 20.15
N THR A 538 27.55 -25.08 19.41
CA THR A 538 27.65 -25.38 17.98
C THR A 538 27.93 -24.10 17.18
N ASN A 539 27.13 -23.05 17.37
CA ASN A 539 27.22 -21.82 16.58
C ASN A 539 28.51 -21.06 16.91
N TYR A 540 28.90 -20.98 18.18
CA TYR A 540 30.19 -20.38 18.58
C TYR A 540 31.36 -21.08 17.88
N SER A 541 31.41 -22.42 17.94
CA SER A 541 32.48 -23.19 17.33
C SER A 541 32.54 -23.02 15.80
N LEU A 542 31.38 -22.91 15.14
CA LEU A 542 31.31 -22.64 13.70
C LEU A 542 31.84 -21.25 13.36
N THR A 543 31.44 -20.22 14.09
CA THR A 543 31.91 -18.84 13.86
C THR A 543 33.42 -18.71 14.07
N GLN A 544 33.99 -19.38 15.08
CA GLN A 544 35.45 -19.37 15.28
C GLN A 544 36.19 -20.00 14.10
N LYS A 545 35.75 -21.16 13.62
CA LYS A 545 36.35 -21.83 12.44
C LYS A 545 36.30 -20.96 11.18
N GLU A 546 35.17 -20.30 10.94
CA GLU A 546 35.02 -19.41 9.78
C GLU A 546 35.95 -18.19 9.89
N THR A 547 36.05 -17.61 11.10
CA THR A 547 36.95 -16.48 11.36
C THR A 547 38.42 -16.87 11.17
N GLU A 548 38.82 -18.06 11.63
CA GLU A 548 40.16 -18.61 11.42
C GLU A 548 40.47 -18.83 9.93
N GLN A 549 39.53 -19.38 9.17
CA GLN A 549 39.67 -19.59 7.72
C GLN A 549 39.79 -18.27 6.94
N ILE A 550 38.98 -17.26 7.29
CA ILE A 550 39.09 -15.93 6.68
C ILE A 550 40.43 -15.29 7.04
N THR A 551 40.85 -15.39 8.30
CA THR A 551 42.13 -14.84 8.77
C THR A 551 43.32 -15.52 8.08
N SER A 552 43.28 -16.85 7.90
CA SER A 552 44.33 -17.57 7.16
C SER A 552 44.33 -17.18 5.68
N SER A 553 43.16 -17.11 5.04
CA SER A 553 43.05 -16.69 3.63
C SER A 553 43.54 -15.25 3.40
N LEU A 554 43.29 -14.34 4.35
CA LEU A 554 43.80 -12.98 4.30
C LEU A 554 45.32 -12.94 4.50
N ARG A 555 45.87 -13.71 5.46
CA ARG A 555 47.33 -13.85 5.62
C ARG A 555 48.00 -14.37 4.35
N ASP A 556 47.43 -15.39 3.71
CA ASP A 556 47.95 -15.97 2.46
C ASP A 556 47.86 -15.00 1.26
N LYS A 557 46.99 -13.98 1.33
CA LYS A 557 46.83 -12.93 0.31
C LYS A 557 47.59 -11.63 0.62
N LEU A 558 48.12 -11.48 1.83
CA LEU A 558 48.86 -10.30 2.29
C LEU A 558 50.37 -10.40 2.04
N PHE A 559 50.84 -11.43 1.33
CA PHE A 559 52.19 -11.44 0.77
C PHE A 559 52.29 -10.39 -0.34
N TYR A 560 53.07 -9.34 -0.11
CA TYR A 560 53.28 -8.29 -1.11
C TYR A 560 54.62 -8.50 -1.81
N GLU A 561 54.60 -8.52 -3.14
CA GLU A 561 55.83 -8.40 -3.94
C GLU A 561 56.38 -6.98 -3.76
N VAL A 562 57.51 -6.86 -3.05
CA VAL A 562 58.27 -5.62 -2.97
C VAL A 562 59.48 -5.71 -3.88
N VAL A 563 59.90 -4.56 -4.42
CA VAL A 563 61.13 -4.45 -5.19
C VAL A 563 62.26 -4.12 -4.21
N ALA A 564 63.22 -5.02 -4.09
CA ALA A 564 64.43 -4.84 -3.29
C ALA A 564 65.64 -4.59 -4.20
N TYR A 565 66.62 -3.84 -3.72
CA TYR A 565 67.89 -3.65 -4.42
C TYR A 565 68.90 -4.68 -3.91
N ASP A 566 69.41 -5.51 -4.81
CA ASP A 566 70.52 -6.42 -4.57
C ASP A 566 71.81 -5.63 -4.76
N GLU A 567 72.47 -5.30 -3.64
CA GLU A 567 73.70 -4.52 -3.63
C GLU A 567 74.90 -5.27 -4.23
N GLU A 568 74.89 -6.60 -4.22
CA GLU A 568 76.00 -7.42 -4.69
C GLU A 568 76.01 -7.51 -6.22
N ASN A 569 74.81 -7.59 -6.82
CA ASN A 569 74.62 -7.65 -8.27
C ASN A 569 74.17 -6.32 -8.89
N HIS A 570 74.04 -5.26 -8.09
CA HIS A 570 73.52 -3.94 -8.47
C HIS A 570 72.20 -3.99 -9.28
N SER A 571 71.27 -4.88 -8.90
CA SER A 571 70.04 -5.11 -9.66
C SER A 571 68.79 -5.04 -8.78
N LEU A 572 67.63 -4.77 -9.39
CA LEU A 572 66.35 -4.80 -8.69
C LEU A 572 65.76 -6.22 -8.75
N VAL A 573 65.50 -6.80 -7.59
CA VAL A 573 64.92 -8.14 -7.45
C VAL A 573 63.56 -8.06 -6.78
N LYS A 574 62.64 -8.95 -7.20
CA LYS A 574 61.35 -9.11 -6.51
C LYS A 574 61.58 -9.93 -5.24
N LYS A 575 61.10 -9.41 -4.12
CA LYS A 575 61.07 -10.12 -2.84
C LYS A 575 59.62 -10.25 -2.37
N ILE A 576 59.21 -11.45 -2.02
CA ILE A 576 57.91 -11.68 -1.37
C ILE A 576 58.15 -11.55 0.14
N ILE A 577 57.42 -10.65 0.79
CA ILE A 577 57.40 -10.49 2.26
C ILE A 577 56.06 -10.97 2.79
#